data_AF-A0A9Q0NL68-F1
#
_entry.id   AF-A0A9Q0NL68-F1
#
_cell.length_a   1.000
_cell.length_b   1.000
_cell.length_c   1.000
_cell.angle_alpha   90.00
_cell.angle_beta   90.00
_cell.angle_gamma   90.00
#
_symmetry.space_group_name_H-M   'P 1'
#
loop_
_entity.id
_entity.type
_entity.pdbx_description
1 polymer ?
#
loop_
_entity_poly.entity_id
_entity_poly.type
_entity_poly.pdbx_seq_one_letter_code
_entity_poly.pdbx_strand_id
1 'polypeptide(L)'
;MPAPSPRSADDLESVPSSQPQPSPSTTTSSESQAPPSPQSPSGVRDPLPHTINESQRNNILDAKLDLEKELKKTLLGLCFGAALQIATRSKQAAESDIDNSISLLSLGTAAIFGSLFTSHFIVEKMPTASRVLDKVAFFLAATTFFFAIATPCPPGIKCAIWALYIISLIAIATCDFLDRFPETDYPFAPFFCFGDFTTLDPARDALKGKRRVHIIEFGIVVSFWRYCDLFRDITTQSTGPISFRLTFVGPILSTVADHTQNTLERLHGEAERFAIYFDQVRRLVANRAADIVDSVLKLTRASEDETIVLKWKFQFHKLLTLTGATEKVLSKLKELKPEIMIIVDYPFVYHT
;
A
#
# COMPACT_ATOMS: atom_id res chain seq x y z
N MET A 1 -44.58 35.18 29.90
CA MET A 1 -45.05 36.56 29.56
C MET A 1 -44.31 37.55 30.45
N PRO A 2 -43.88 38.72 29.96
CA PRO A 2 -44.00 39.27 28.61
C PRO A 2 -42.64 39.42 27.88
N ALA A 3 -42.73 39.43 26.56
CA ALA A 3 -41.66 39.65 25.58
C ALA A 3 -41.52 41.14 25.23
N PRO A 4 -40.41 41.57 24.61
CA PRO A 4 -40.39 42.75 23.76
C PRO A 4 -40.51 42.35 22.27
N SER A 5 -41.49 42.97 21.60
CA SER A 5 -41.78 42.89 20.16
C SER A 5 -40.74 43.61 19.29
N PRO A 6 -40.71 43.34 17.96
CA PRO A 6 -39.54 43.52 17.10
C PRO A 6 -39.45 44.91 16.47
N ARG A 7 -38.24 45.33 16.09
CA ARG A 7 -37.99 46.49 15.22
C ARG A 7 -37.43 46.03 13.87
N SER A 8 -38.24 46.27 12.86
CA SER A 8 -37.94 46.90 11.56
C SER A 8 -36.73 46.41 10.78
N ALA A 9 -37.04 45.71 9.68
CA ALA A 9 -36.23 45.65 8.48
C ALA A 9 -36.22 47.03 7.82
N ASP A 10 -35.04 47.50 7.43
CA ASP A 10 -34.70 48.25 6.21
C ASP A 10 -33.19 48.56 6.25
N ASP A 11 -32.63 48.92 5.10
CA ASP A 11 -31.21 49.22 4.82
C ASP A 11 -30.33 48.04 4.39
N LEU A 12 -30.57 47.56 3.17
CA LEU A 12 -29.50 47.06 2.31
C LEU A 12 -29.59 47.77 0.95
N GLU A 13 -28.82 48.85 0.84
CA GLU A 13 -28.67 49.66 -0.36
C GLU A 13 -27.57 49.07 -1.26
N SER A 14 -27.91 48.94 -2.55
CA SER A 14 -27.05 49.10 -3.74
C SER A 14 -25.95 48.05 -4.01
N VAL A 15 -26.04 47.35 -5.14
CA VAL A 15 -25.47 47.71 -6.46
C VAL A 15 -25.94 46.66 -7.49
N PRO A 16 -26.51 47.04 -8.65
CA PRO A 16 -26.96 46.08 -9.66
C PRO A 16 -25.81 45.58 -10.54
N SER A 17 -25.84 44.28 -10.80
CA SER A 17 -24.97 43.56 -11.73
C SER A 17 -25.59 43.59 -13.14
N SER A 18 -24.89 44.16 -14.11
CA SER A 18 -25.32 44.19 -15.52
C SER A 18 -24.90 42.90 -16.23
N GLN A 19 -25.89 42.15 -16.73
CA GLN A 19 -25.71 41.07 -17.71
C GLN A 19 -25.76 41.62 -19.17
N PRO A 20 -25.37 40.80 -20.18
CA PRO A 20 -24.66 41.25 -21.38
C PRO A 20 -25.58 41.57 -22.57
N GLN A 21 -25.05 42.35 -23.52
CA GLN A 21 -25.67 42.56 -24.83
C GLN A 21 -24.67 42.25 -25.96
N PRO A 22 -25.06 41.52 -27.04
CA PRO A 22 -24.16 41.11 -28.12
C PRO A 22 -24.33 41.91 -29.43
N SER A 23 -23.36 41.70 -30.34
CA SER A 23 -23.34 41.90 -31.82
C SER A 23 -22.72 43.23 -32.33
N PRO A 24 -22.27 43.35 -33.61
CA PRO A 24 -22.12 42.37 -34.71
C PRO A 24 -20.75 42.43 -35.48
N SER A 25 -20.60 41.52 -36.46
CA SER A 25 -19.63 41.45 -37.57
C SER A 25 -19.41 42.80 -38.32
N THR A 26 -18.30 43.11 -38.99
CA THR A 26 -17.82 42.53 -40.28
C THR A 26 -16.50 43.22 -40.73
N THR A 27 -15.54 42.43 -41.23
CA THR A 27 -14.48 42.63 -42.26
C THR A 27 -13.85 44.02 -42.54
N THR A 28 -12.51 44.12 -42.58
CA THR A 28 -11.67 44.44 -43.77
C THR A 28 -10.16 44.40 -43.46
N SER A 29 -9.41 43.92 -44.45
CA SER A 29 -7.97 43.65 -44.63
C SER A 29 -6.94 44.66 -44.11
N SER A 30 -5.79 44.15 -43.64
CA SER A 30 -4.47 44.66 -44.03
C SER A 30 -3.35 43.65 -43.80
N GLU A 31 -2.44 43.66 -44.76
CA GLU A 31 -1.36 42.74 -45.09
C GLU A 31 -0.11 43.03 -44.23
N SER A 32 0.52 42.00 -43.68
CA SER A 32 1.94 42.06 -43.28
C SER A 32 2.53 40.65 -43.21
N GLN A 33 3.45 40.40 -44.14
CA GLN A 33 4.24 39.18 -44.29
C GLN A 33 5.30 39.07 -43.18
N ALA A 34 5.48 37.87 -42.64
CA ALA A 34 6.67 37.42 -41.92
C ALA A 34 7.18 36.10 -42.55
N PRO A 35 8.49 35.84 -42.57
CA PRO A 35 9.09 34.76 -43.39
C PRO A 35 8.86 33.36 -42.80
N PRO A 36 8.91 32.29 -43.63
CA PRO A 36 8.54 30.95 -43.21
C PRO A 36 9.63 30.29 -42.34
N SER A 37 9.19 29.58 -41.31
CA SER A 37 10.03 28.69 -40.50
C SER A 37 10.41 27.42 -41.29
N PRO A 38 11.62 26.85 -41.12
CA PRO A 38 12.01 25.61 -41.80
C PRO A 38 11.25 24.39 -41.22
N GLN A 39 10.71 23.56 -42.09
CA GLN A 39 10.11 22.27 -41.74
C GLN A 39 11.13 21.11 -41.75
N SER A 40 10.98 20.24 -40.73
CA SER A 40 11.18 18.77 -40.73
C SER A 40 12.62 18.22 -40.62
N PRO A 41 12.86 17.08 -39.91
CA PRO A 41 12.09 15.84 -40.09
C PRO A 41 11.51 15.16 -38.83
N SER A 42 10.35 14.55 -39.07
CA SER A 42 9.72 13.51 -38.25
C SER A 42 10.73 12.45 -37.81
N GLY A 43 11.00 12.41 -36.51
CA GLY A 43 11.43 11.19 -35.83
C GLY A 43 10.22 10.54 -35.19
N VAL A 44 9.74 9.45 -35.77
CA VAL A 44 8.78 8.53 -35.13
C VAL A 44 9.46 8.02 -33.86
N ARG A 45 9.03 8.52 -32.68
CA ARG A 45 9.27 7.82 -31.42
C ARG A 45 8.12 6.85 -31.22
N ASP A 46 8.42 5.57 -31.32
CA ASP A 46 7.57 4.54 -30.77
C ASP A 46 7.40 4.79 -29.26
N PRO A 47 6.17 4.84 -28.72
CA PRO A 47 5.97 4.90 -27.28
C PRO A 47 6.27 3.53 -26.68
N LEU A 48 7.31 3.45 -25.85
CA LEU A 48 7.54 2.31 -24.97
C LEU A 48 6.36 2.23 -23.97
N PRO A 49 5.72 1.06 -23.79
CA PRO A 49 4.54 0.94 -22.94
C PRO A 49 4.96 0.94 -21.48
N HIS A 50 4.16 1.54 -20.61
CA HIS A 50 3.82 1.14 -19.23
C HIS A 50 3.42 2.35 -18.40
N THR A 51 2.24 2.89 -18.73
CA THR A 51 1.43 3.65 -17.78
C THR A 51 0.02 3.07 -17.91
N ILE A 52 -0.35 2.20 -16.97
CA ILE A 52 -1.74 1.70 -16.88
C ILE A 52 -2.59 2.94 -16.56
N ASN A 53 -3.40 3.38 -17.52
CA ASN A 53 -4.28 4.54 -17.33
C ASN A 53 -5.37 4.22 -16.28
N GLU A 54 -5.93 5.24 -15.61
CA GLU A 54 -6.95 5.04 -14.56
C GLU A 54 -8.17 4.27 -15.07
N SER A 55 -8.50 4.44 -16.35
CA SER A 55 -9.54 3.66 -17.02
C SER A 55 -9.19 2.16 -17.08
N GLN A 56 -7.97 1.78 -17.45
CA GLN A 56 -7.51 0.39 -17.43
C GLN A 56 -7.48 -0.16 -16.03
N ARG A 57 -7.06 0.62 -15.02
CA ARG A 57 -7.08 0.18 -13.63
C ARG A 57 -8.51 -0.09 -13.15
N ASN A 58 -9.44 0.83 -13.41
CA ASN A 58 -10.84 0.66 -13.05
C ASN A 58 -11.44 -0.52 -13.80
N ASN A 59 -11.14 -0.69 -15.09
CA ASN A 59 -11.55 -1.86 -15.86
C ASN A 59 -10.96 -3.17 -15.30
N ILE A 60 -9.72 -3.16 -14.80
CA ILE A 60 -9.08 -4.32 -14.15
C ILE A 60 -9.73 -4.62 -12.80
N LEU A 61 -10.02 -3.61 -11.99
CA LEU A 61 -10.74 -3.78 -10.72
C LEU A 61 -12.15 -4.32 -10.94
N ASP A 62 -12.86 -3.77 -11.92
CA ASP A 62 -14.20 -4.21 -12.29
C ASP A 62 -14.17 -5.64 -12.84
N ALA A 63 -13.20 -5.97 -13.71
CA ALA A 63 -13.00 -7.33 -14.22
C ALA A 63 -12.62 -8.31 -13.10
N LYS A 64 -11.82 -7.89 -12.11
CA LYS A 64 -11.48 -8.71 -10.94
C LYS A 64 -12.70 -8.96 -10.06
N LEU A 65 -13.52 -7.94 -9.82
CA LEU A 65 -14.75 -8.05 -9.05
C LEU A 65 -15.77 -8.98 -9.74
N ASP A 66 -15.88 -8.85 -11.06
CA ASP A 66 -16.76 -9.71 -11.88
C ASP A 66 -16.26 -11.17 -11.89
N LEU A 67 -14.95 -11.38 -12.04
CA LEU A 67 -14.34 -12.70 -11.96
C LEU A 67 -14.55 -13.37 -10.59
N GLU A 68 -14.38 -12.63 -9.50
CA GLU A 68 -14.64 -13.16 -8.14
C GLU A 68 -16.12 -13.54 -7.96
N LYS A 69 -17.04 -12.73 -8.50
CA LYS A 69 -18.47 -12.99 -8.45
C LYS A 69 -18.85 -14.24 -9.24
N GLU A 70 -18.33 -14.38 -10.46
CA GLU A 70 -18.54 -15.57 -11.29
C GLU A 70 -17.93 -16.81 -10.64
N LEU A 71 -16.72 -16.71 -10.09
CA LEU A 71 -16.08 -17.82 -9.39
C LEU A 71 -16.91 -18.30 -8.18
N LYS A 72 -17.50 -17.39 -7.40
CA LYS A 72 -18.41 -17.74 -6.30
C LYS A 72 -19.66 -18.47 -6.80
N LYS A 73 -20.26 -18.00 -7.89
CA LYS A 73 -21.44 -18.66 -8.49
C LYS A 73 -21.10 -20.06 -8.98
N THR A 74 -19.96 -20.21 -9.67
CA THR A 74 -19.48 -21.53 -10.12
C THR A 74 -19.23 -22.46 -8.94
N LEU A 75 -18.58 -21.97 -7.87
CA LEU A 75 -18.30 -22.76 -6.68
C LEU A 75 -19.57 -23.21 -5.97
N LEU A 76 -20.58 -22.35 -5.89
CA LEU A 76 -21.89 -22.68 -5.35
C LEU A 76 -22.57 -23.78 -6.20
N GLY A 77 -22.55 -23.65 -7.53
CA GLY A 77 -23.06 -24.66 -8.45
C GLY A 77 -22.34 -26.02 -8.32
N LEU A 78 -21.02 -26.00 -8.16
CA LEU A 78 -20.21 -27.20 -7.90
C LEU A 78 -20.56 -27.86 -6.56
N CYS A 79 -20.79 -27.07 -5.50
CA CYS A 79 -21.22 -27.61 -4.20
C CYS A 79 -22.57 -28.33 -4.30
N PHE A 80 -23.54 -27.77 -5.05
CA PHE A 80 -24.82 -28.44 -5.31
C PHE A 80 -24.65 -29.73 -6.10
N GLY A 81 -23.81 -29.72 -7.13
CA GLY A 81 -23.50 -30.92 -7.92
C GLY A 81 -22.82 -32.02 -7.09
N ALA A 82 -21.84 -31.64 -6.28
CA ALA A 82 -21.13 -32.56 -5.39
C ALA A 82 -22.07 -33.15 -4.33
N ALA A 83 -22.93 -32.33 -3.71
CA ALA A 83 -23.92 -32.80 -2.74
C ALA A 83 -24.87 -33.84 -3.35
N LEU A 84 -25.33 -33.63 -4.59
CA LEU A 84 -26.20 -34.57 -5.28
C LEU A 84 -25.48 -35.89 -5.63
N GLN A 85 -24.22 -35.82 -6.08
CA GLN A 85 -23.41 -37.01 -6.35
C GLN A 85 -23.12 -37.81 -5.08
N ILE A 86 -22.78 -37.13 -3.97
CA ILE A 86 -22.54 -37.75 -2.67
C ILE A 86 -23.82 -38.43 -2.16
N ALA A 87 -24.96 -37.75 -2.22
CA ALA A 87 -26.25 -38.32 -1.82
C ALA A 87 -26.68 -39.53 -2.66
N THR A 88 -26.32 -39.53 -3.96
CA THR A 88 -26.59 -40.67 -4.85
C THR A 88 -25.69 -41.87 -4.52
N ARG A 89 -24.40 -41.62 -4.28
CA ARG A 89 -23.42 -42.66 -3.91
C ARG A 89 -23.67 -43.23 -2.51
N SER A 90 -24.06 -42.42 -1.53
CA SER A 90 -24.39 -42.89 -0.18
C SER A 90 -25.61 -43.80 -0.18
N LYS A 91 -26.56 -43.58 -1.10
CA LYS A 91 -27.73 -44.44 -1.28
C LYS A 91 -27.36 -45.80 -1.91
N GLN A 92 -26.36 -45.83 -2.77
CA GLN A 92 -25.83 -47.07 -3.39
C GLN A 92 -24.90 -47.85 -2.46
N ALA A 93 -24.19 -47.18 -1.55
CA ALA A 93 -23.25 -47.78 -0.61
C ALA A 93 -23.89 -48.34 0.67
N ALA A 94 -25.22 -48.40 0.77
CA ALA A 94 -25.95 -48.88 1.95
C ALA A 94 -25.71 -50.39 2.29
N GLU A 95 -24.85 -51.09 1.55
CA GLU A 95 -24.43 -52.48 1.82
C GLU A 95 -22.94 -52.64 2.17
N SER A 96 -22.15 -51.56 2.27
CA SER A 96 -20.73 -51.65 2.68
C SER A 96 -20.26 -50.41 3.41
N ASP A 97 -19.42 -50.61 4.43
CA ASP A 97 -18.82 -49.61 5.32
C ASP A 97 -18.49 -48.27 4.62
N ILE A 98 -18.98 -47.17 5.16
CA ILE A 98 -18.83 -45.83 4.55
C ILE A 98 -17.34 -45.45 4.56
N ASP A 99 -16.76 -45.30 3.37
CA ASP A 99 -15.36 -44.90 3.22
C ASP A 99 -15.11 -43.52 3.84
N ASN A 100 -14.16 -43.44 4.77
CA ASN A 100 -13.71 -42.22 5.45
C ASN A 100 -13.37 -41.09 4.46
N SER A 101 -12.90 -41.42 3.26
CA SER A 101 -12.61 -40.41 2.23
C SER A 101 -13.87 -39.72 1.70
N ILE A 102 -15.00 -40.42 1.62
CA ILE A 102 -16.29 -39.85 1.17
C ILE A 102 -16.86 -38.94 2.26
N SER A 103 -16.72 -39.33 3.53
CA SER A 103 -17.11 -38.51 4.68
C SER A 103 -16.32 -37.19 4.75
N LEU A 104 -15.01 -37.24 4.48
CA LEU A 104 -14.20 -36.02 4.49
C LEU A 104 -14.53 -35.08 3.33
N LEU A 105 -14.82 -35.64 2.14
CA LEU A 105 -15.25 -34.85 0.98
C LEU A 105 -16.63 -34.20 1.20
N SER A 106 -17.55 -34.90 1.86
CA SER A 106 -18.87 -34.34 2.19
C SER A 106 -18.77 -33.23 3.23
N LEU A 107 -17.94 -33.42 4.26
CA LEU A 107 -17.68 -32.39 5.27
C LEU A 107 -17.01 -31.14 4.65
N GLY A 108 -16.02 -31.34 3.77
CA GLY A 108 -15.37 -30.24 3.05
C GLY A 108 -16.37 -29.46 2.20
N THR A 109 -17.22 -30.16 1.44
CA THR A 109 -18.27 -29.53 0.62
C THR A 109 -19.28 -28.75 1.46
N ALA A 110 -19.71 -29.30 2.60
CA ALA A 110 -20.61 -28.61 3.52
C ALA A 110 -19.97 -27.37 4.15
N ALA A 111 -18.70 -27.43 4.52
CA ALA A 111 -17.96 -26.29 5.08
C ALA A 111 -17.78 -25.15 4.05
N ILE A 112 -17.54 -25.48 2.77
CA ILE A 112 -17.47 -24.49 1.68
C ILE A 112 -18.82 -23.80 1.52
N PHE A 113 -19.90 -24.57 1.42
CA PHE A 113 -21.24 -24.01 1.26
C PHE A 113 -21.65 -23.14 2.46
N GLY A 114 -21.42 -23.63 3.68
CA GLY A 114 -21.71 -22.89 4.91
C GLY A 114 -20.94 -21.57 4.96
N SER A 115 -19.66 -21.57 4.61
CA SER A 115 -18.83 -20.37 4.59
C SER A 115 -19.33 -19.33 3.56
N LEU A 116 -19.68 -19.75 2.34
CA LEU A 116 -20.23 -18.84 1.32
C LEU A 116 -21.62 -18.31 1.71
N PHE A 117 -22.47 -19.19 2.24
CA PHE A 117 -23.81 -18.84 2.68
C PHE A 117 -23.74 -17.81 3.80
N THR A 118 -23.00 -18.08 4.87
CA THR A 118 -22.83 -17.14 5.98
C THR A 118 -22.21 -15.82 5.52
N SER A 119 -21.24 -15.84 4.60
CA SER A 119 -20.64 -14.62 4.04
C SER A 119 -21.69 -13.70 3.41
N HIS A 120 -22.61 -14.26 2.62
CA HIS A 120 -23.66 -13.50 1.94
C HIS A 120 -24.60 -12.76 2.91
N PHE A 121 -24.90 -13.33 4.07
CA PHE A 121 -25.83 -12.72 5.03
C PHE A 121 -25.15 -11.71 5.97
N ILE A 122 -23.86 -11.87 6.26
CA ILE A 122 -23.15 -10.98 7.18
C ILE A 122 -22.48 -9.80 6.47
N VAL A 123 -22.48 -9.75 5.14
CA VAL A 123 -21.79 -8.72 4.35
C VAL A 123 -22.22 -7.30 4.70
N GLU A 124 -23.52 -7.07 4.95
CA GLU A 124 -24.06 -5.74 5.29
C GLU A 124 -23.68 -5.29 6.70
N LYS A 125 -23.60 -6.24 7.64
CA LYS A 125 -23.35 -5.96 9.07
C LYS A 125 -21.88 -5.97 9.43
N MET A 126 -21.10 -6.84 8.79
CA MET A 126 -19.69 -7.12 9.10
C MET A 126 -18.91 -7.41 7.81
N PRO A 127 -18.60 -6.38 7.00
CA PRO A 127 -17.98 -6.54 5.69
C PRO A 127 -16.59 -7.20 5.76
N THR A 128 -15.80 -6.90 6.80
CA THR A 128 -14.49 -7.50 7.01
C THR A 128 -14.59 -9.00 7.29
N ALA A 129 -15.56 -9.42 8.12
CA ALA A 129 -15.75 -10.83 8.46
C ALA A 129 -16.26 -11.64 7.25
N SER A 130 -17.21 -11.08 6.48
CA SER A 130 -17.66 -11.66 5.20
C SER A 130 -16.48 -11.89 4.24
N ARG A 131 -15.62 -10.88 4.06
CA ARG A 131 -14.45 -11.00 3.18
C ARG A 131 -13.46 -12.08 3.62
N VAL A 132 -13.28 -12.28 4.93
CA VAL A 132 -12.46 -13.37 5.47
C VAL A 132 -13.11 -14.72 5.20
N LEU A 133 -14.43 -14.84 5.41
CA LEU A 133 -15.19 -16.06 5.14
C LEU A 133 -15.12 -16.47 3.66
N ASP A 134 -15.16 -15.51 2.74
CA ASP A 134 -14.98 -15.77 1.30
C ASP A 134 -13.61 -16.39 1.01
N LYS A 135 -12.53 -15.80 1.57
CA LYS A 135 -11.17 -16.34 1.41
C LYS A 135 -11.05 -17.75 1.99
N VAL A 136 -11.67 -18.01 3.14
CA VAL A 136 -11.72 -19.34 3.77
C VAL A 136 -12.46 -20.33 2.88
N ALA A 137 -13.60 -19.95 2.29
CA ALA A 137 -14.36 -20.82 1.39
C ALA A 137 -13.55 -21.22 0.15
N PHE A 138 -12.83 -20.28 -0.46
CA PHE A 138 -11.94 -20.58 -1.59
C PHE A 138 -10.80 -21.51 -1.22
N PHE A 139 -10.19 -21.31 -0.05
CA PHE A 139 -9.14 -22.20 0.44
C PHE A 139 -9.68 -23.62 0.65
N LEU A 140 -10.82 -23.76 1.34
CA LEU A 140 -11.49 -25.04 1.56
C LEU A 140 -11.88 -25.74 0.25
N ALA A 141 -12.31 -24.97 -0.76
CA ALA A 141 -12.63 -25.48 -2.09
C ALA A 141 -11.41 -26.06 -2.79
N ALA A 142 -10.28 -25.33 -2.79
CA ALA A 142 -9.02 -25.84 -3.31
C ALA A 142 -8.61 -27.12 -2.57
N THR A 143 -8.61 -27.11 -1.23
CA THR A 143 -8.25 -28.30 -0.43
C THR A 143 -9.12 -29.51 -0.77
N THR A 144 -10.43 -29.32 -0.85
CA THR A 144 -11.39 -30.40 -1.17
C THR A 144 -11.18 -30.92 -2.59
N PHE A 145 -10.85 -30.05 -3.55
CA PHE A 145 -10.52 -30.41 -4.93
C PHE A 145 -9.25 -31.25 -5.03
N PHE A 146 -8.14 -30.81 -4.42
CA PHE A 146 -6.88 -31.56 -4.39
C PHE A 146 -7.05 -32.90 -3.67
N PHE A 147 -7.84 -32.94 -2.60
CA PHE A 147 -8.19 -34.17 -1.89
C PHE A 147 -8.97 -35.14 -2.80
N ALA A 148 -10.00 -34.66 -3.51
CA ALA A 148 -10.81 -35.47 -4.42
C ALA A 148 -9.98 -36.09 -5.56
N ILE A 149 -9.04 -35.34 -6.14
CA ILE A 149 -8.12 -35.84 -7.17
C ILE A 149 -7.12 -36.83 -6.58
N ALA A 150 -6.65 -36.60 -5.34
CA ALA A 150 -5.70 -37.48 -4.69
C ALA A 150 -6.31 -38.83 -4.28
N THR A 151 -7.58 -38.88 -3.86
CA THR A 151 -8.25 -40.10 -3.36
C THR A 151 -8.04 -41.34 -4.26
N PRO A 152 -8.34 -41.31 -5.57
CA PRO A 152 -8.22 -42.49 -6.45
C PRO A 152 -6.77 -42.81 -6.87
N CYS A 153 -5.78 -41.98 -6.53
CA CYS A 153 -4.42 -42.13 -7.05
C CYS A 153 -3.52 -43.08 -6.21
N PRO A 154 -2.50 -43.70 -6.82
CA PRO A 154 -1.44 -44.42 -6.10
C PRO A 154 -0.60 -43.48 -5.20
N PRO A 155 0.12 -44.02 -4.18
CA PRO A 155 0.87 -43.22 -3.20
C PRO A 155 1.89 -42.23 -3.81
N GLY A 156 2.62 -42.61 -4.85
CA GLY A 156 3.61 -41.72 -5.49
C GLY A 156 2.97 -40.48 -6.13
N ILE A 157 1.83 -40.65 -6.81
CA ILE A 157 1.07 -39.55 -7.42
C ILE A 157 0.39 -38.70 -6.33
N LYS A 158 -0.11 -39.32 -5.26
CA LYS A 158 -0.64 -38.60 -4.08
C LYS A 158 0.41 -37.64 -3.50
N CYS A 159 1.65 -38.08 -3.32
CA CYS A 159 2.74 -37.21 -2.84
C CYS A 159 3.00 -36.03 -3.79
N ALA A 160 2.97 -36.25 -5.11
CA ALA A 160 3.14 -35.18 -6.09
C ALA A 160 1.99 -34.16 -6.07
N ILE A 161 0.74 -34.63 -5.94
CA ILE A 161 -0.45 -33.77 -5.83
C ILE A 161 -0.38 -32.90 -4.57
N TRP A 162 -0.04 -33.49 -3.42
CA TRP A 162 0.13 -32.73 -2.17
C TRP A 162 1.31 -31.77 -2.23
N ALA A 163 2.45 -32.15 -2.83
CA ALA A 163 3.58 -31.25 -3.01
C ALA A 163 3.21 -30.04 -3.89
N LEU A 164 2.51 -30.26 -5.00
CA LEU A 164 2.03 -29.18 -5.87
C LEU A 164 1.05 -28.25 -5.15
N TYR A 165 0.15 -28.81 -4.34
CA TYR A 165 -0.77 -28.03 -3.51
C TYR A 165 -0.01 -27.16 -2.50
N ILE A 166 0.95 -27.73 -1.76
CA ILE A 166 1.76 -26.98 -0.79
C ILE A 166 2.61 -25.90 -1.47
N ILE A 167 3.24 -26.19 -2.60
CA ILE A 167 3.97 -25.19 -3.39
C ILE A 167 3.05 -24.06 -3.83
N SER A 168 1.83 -24.38 -4.27
CA SER A 168 0.83 -23.37 -4.66
C SER A 168 0.40 -22.52 -3.47
N LEU A 169 0.23 -23.11 -2.29
CA LEU A 169 -0.07 -22.35 -1.06
C LEU A 169 1.08 -21.44 -0.65
N ILE A 170 2.33 -21.91 -0.74
CA ILE A 170 3.51 -21.10 -0.46
C ILE A 170 3.60 -19.95 -1.47
N ALA A 171 3.36 -20.20 -2.75
CA ALA A 171 3.33 -19.17 -3.78
C ALA A 171 2.25 -18.12 -3.49
N ILE A 172 1.01 -18.55 -3.18
CA ILE A 172 -0.09 -17.63 -2.82
C ILE A 172 0.25 -16.85 -1.55
N ALA A 173 0.76 -17.50 -0.51
CA ALA A 173 1.15 -16.82 0.72
C ALA A 173 2.30 -15.81 0.49
N THR A 174 3.24 -16.14 -0.39
CA THR A 174 4.32 -15.25 -0.80
C THR A 174 3.77 -14.10 -1.63
N CYS A 175 2.85 -14.34 -2.56
CA CYS A 175 2.17 -13.29 -3.33
C CYS A 175 1.31 -12.38 -2.45
N ASP A 176 0.50 -12.91 -1.53
CA ASP A 176 -0.29 -12.12 -0.58
C ASP A 176 0.62 -11.34 0.40
N PHE A 177 1.76 -11.92 0.78
CA PHE A 177 2.79 -11.24 1.57
C PHE A 177 3.44 -10.11 0.76
N LEU A 178 3.75 -10.34 -0.51
CA LEU A 178 4.30 -9.35 -1.43
C LEU A 178 3.27 -8.25 -1.76
N ASP A 179 2.01 -8.57 -2.00
CA ASP A 179 0.90 -7.61 -2.22
C ASP A 179 0.63 -6.72 -1.00
N ARG A 180 0.96 -7.22 0.20
CA ARG A 180 0.93 -6.44 1.44
C ARG A 180 2.06 -5.39 1.50
N PHE A 181 3.01 -5.44 0.58
CA PHE A 181 3.87 -4.33 0.18
C PHE A 181 3.30 -3.72 -1.12
N PRO A 182 2.53 -2.61 -1.08
CA PRO A 182 2.11 -1.90 -2.30
C PRO A 182 3.29 -1.29 -3.10
N GLU A 183 4.53 -1.61 -2.74
CA GLU A 183 5.77 -1.28 -3.46
C GLU A 183 6.09 -2.28 -4.59
N THR A 184 5.26 -3.31 -4.82
CA THR A 184 5.48 -4.34 -5.85
C THR A 184 5.34 -3.85 -7.29
N ASP A 185 4.85 -2.64 -7.53
CA ASP A 185 4.95 -1.98 -8.85
C ASP A 185 6.37 -1.46 -9.14
N TYR A 186 7.29 -1.49 -8.16
CA TYR A 186 8.68 -1.13 -8.39
C TYR A 186 9.49 -2.40 -8.71
N PRO A 187 10.22 -2.44 -9.85
CA PRO A 187 11.16 -3.52 -10.18
C PRO A 187 12.33 -3.64 -9.18
N PHE A 188 12.32 -2.86 -8.10
CA PHE A 188 13.35 -2.75 -7.07
C PHE A 188 12.89 -3.17 -5.66
N ALA A 189 11.71 -3.78 -5.51
CA ALA A 189 11.17 -4.21 -4.21
C ALA A 189 12.16 -5.02 -3.32
N PRO A 190 12.99 -5.95 -3.86
CA PRO A 190 14.00 -6.63 -3.05
C PRO A 190 15.03 -5.69 -2.42
N PHE A 191 15.42 -4.62 -3.12
CA PHE A 191 16.38 -3.63 -2.62
C PHE A 191 15.76 -2.78 -1.51
N PHE A 192 14.48 -2.39 -1.63
CA PHE A 192 13.78 -1.68 -0.55
C PHE A 192 13.66 -2.55 0.71
N CYS A 193 13.29 -3.82 0.55
CA CYS A 193 13.28 -4.78 1.65
C CYS A 193 14.66 -4.92 2.32
N PHE A 194 15.72 -5.00 1.52
CA PHE A 194 17.10 -5.05 2.02
C PHE A 194 17.45 -3.80 2.83
N GLY A 195 17.17 -2.61 2.30
CA GLY A 195 17.40 -1.35 3.02
C GLY A 195 16.62 -1.27 4.33
N ASP A 196 15.40 -1.78 4.35
CA ASP A 196 14.60 -1.84 5.58
C ASP A 196 15.16 -2.82 6.61
N PHE A 197 15.58 -4.03 6.21
CA PHE A 197 16.16 -5.01 7.13
C PHE A 197 17.48 -4.51 7.71
N THR A 198 18.34 -3.94 6.87
CA THR A 198 19.67 -3.47 7.30
C THR A 198 19.63 -2.22 8.18
N THR A 199 18.61 -1.37 8.03
CA THR A 199 18.47 -0.17 8.88
C THR A 199 17.68 -0.41 10.18
N LEU A 200 16.93 -1.50 10.29
CA LEU A 200 16.02 -1.70 11.43
C LEU A 200 16.76 -2.06 12.72
N ASP A 201 17.68 -3.03 12.68
CA ASP A 201 18.34 -3.50 13.91
C ASP A 201 19.23 -2.42 14.57
N PRO A 202 20.07 -1.66 13.82
CA PRO A 202 20.84 -0.58 14.44
C PRO A 202 19.94 0.55 14.95
N ALA A 203 18.84 0.85 14.25
CA ALA A 203 17.86 1.83 14.73
C ALA A 203 17.18 1.35 16.02
N ARG A 204 16.79 0.07 16.09
CA ARG A 204 16.18 -0.53 17.29
C ARG A 204 17.12 -0.44 18.49
N ASP A 205 18.39 -0.79 18.30
CA ASP A 205 19.39 -0.74 19.38
C ASP A 205 19.59 0.70 19.89
N ALA A 206 19.71 1.66 18.98
CA ALA A 206 19.81 3.09 19.31
C ALA A 206 18.58 3.64 20.06
N LEU A 207 17.40 3.05 19.84
CA LEU A 207 16.13 3.48 20.45
C LEU A 207 15.78 2.73 21.74
N LYS A 208 16.61 1.78 22.17
CA LYS A 208 16.36 0.97 23.36
C LYS A 208 16.24 1.82 24.62
N GLY A 209 15.10 1.70 25.31
CA GLY A 209 14.79 2.44 26.54
C GLY A 209 14.57 3.95 26.35
N LYS A 210 14.57 4.45 25.12
CA LYS A 210 14.35 5.87 24.82
C LYS A 210 12.84 6.17 24.79
N ARG A 211 12.47 7.37 25.25
CA ARG A 211 11.06 7.77 25.41
C ARG A 211 10.61 8.90 24.47
N ARG A 212 11.53 9.69 23.94
CA ARG A 212 11.26 10.75 22.97
C ARG A 212 12.11 10.48 21.76
N VAL A 213 11.45 10.02 20.71
CA VAL A 213 12.08 9.42 19.54
C VAL A 213 11.73 10.23 18.32
N HIS A 214 12.74 10.59 17.53
CA HIS A 214 12.54 11.21 16.23
C HIS A 214 13.32 10.47 15.16
N ILE A 215 12.60 9.88 14.21
CA ILE A 215 13.22 9.25 13.05
C ILE A 215 13.14 10.21 11.88
N ILE A 216 14.29 10.52 11.29
CA ILE A 216 14.38 11.27 10.04
C ILE A 216 14.84 10.28 8.97
N GLU A 217 13.93 9.94 8.06
CA GLU A 217 14.15 8.95 7.02
C GLU A 217 14.25 9.64 5.65
N PHE A 218 15.43 9.56 5.05
CA PHE A 218 15.67 9.88 3.65
C PHE A 218 15.48 8.61 2.83
N GLY A 219 14.53 8.60 1.91
CA GLY A 219 14.20 7.37 1.19
C GLY A 219 13.34 7.60 -0.03
N ILE A 220 13.12 6.51 -0.77
CA ILE A 220 12.18 6.48 -1.89
C ILE A 220 10.76 6.27 -1.37
N VAL A 221 10.61 5.34 -0.43
CA VAL A 221 9.34 4.90 0.16
C VAL A 221 9.51 4.65 1.66
N VAL A 222 8.40 4.75 2.39
CA VAL A 222 8.31 4.52 3.84
C VAL A 222 7.55 3.23 4.10
N SER A 223 8.14 2.35 4.92
CA SER A 223 7.66 0.98 5.05
C SER A 223 6.76 0.82 6.27
N PHE A 224 5.44 0.78 6.02
CA PHE A 224 4.40 0.68 7.06
C PHE A 224 4.72 -0.40 8.11
N TRP A 225 4.89 -1.65 7.67
CA TRP A 225 5.05 -2.79 8.57
C TRP A 225 6.29 -2.70 9.44
N ARG A 226 7.37 -2.08 8.94
CA ARG A 226 8.63 -1.94 9.69
C ARG A 226 8.53 -0.93 10.81
N TYR A 227 7.75 0.13 10.60
CA TYR A 227 7.42 1.06 11.68
C TYR A 227 6.49 0.41 12.71
N CYS A 228 5.54 -0.43 12.29
CA CYS A 228 4.73 -1.21 13.24
C CYS A 228 5.58 -2.18 14.08
N ASP A 229 6.56 -2.86 13.47
CA ASP A 229 7.53 -3.69 14.19
C ASP A 229 8.34 -2.85 15.19
N LEU A 230 8.85 -1.71 14.74
CA LEU A 230 9.60 -0.81 15.59
C LEU A 230 8.76 -0.29 16.77
N PHE A 231 7.50 0.09 16.55
CA PHE A 231 6.57 0.54 17.58
C PHE A 231 6.38 -0.52 18.67
N ARG A 232 6.15 -1.77 18.28
CA ARG A 232 6.08 -2.90 19.20
C ARG A 232 7.37 -3.09 19.99
N ASP A 233 8.53 -2.97 19.33
CA ASP A 233 9.82 -3.20 19.98
C ASP A 233 10.17 -2.12 21.00
N ILE A 234 9.97 -0.84 20.67
CA ILE A 234 10.27 0.28 21.57
C ILE A 234 9.30 0.34 22.76
N THR A 235 8.03 -0.02 22.55
CA THR A 235 7.02 -0.04 23.63
C THR A 235 7.26 -1.18 24.61
N THR A 236 7.62 -2.36 24.13
CA THR A 236 7.96 -3.51 24.98
C THR A 236 9.15 -3.23 25.91
N GLN A 237 10.07 -2.37 25.46
CA GLN A 237 11.30 -2.05 26.18
C GLN A 237 11.20 -0.78 27.03
N SER A 238 10.12 0.00 26.91
CA SER A 238 9.92 1.24 27.64
C SER A 238 9.11 1.02 28.93
N THR A 239 9.48 1.71 30.00
CA THR A 239 8.76 1.69 31.28
C THR A 239 7.65 2.76 31.36
N GLY A 240 7.38 3.49 30.27
CA GLY A 240 6.36 4.53 30.24
C GLY A 240 6.02 5.03 28.84
N PRO A 241 5.17 6.06 28.73
CA PRO A 241 4.72 6.60 27.44
C PRO A 241 5.90 7.07 26.58
N ILE A 242 5.78 6.78 25.29
CA ILE A 242 6.75 7.15 24.25
C ILE A 242 6.12 8.26 23.40
N SER A 243 6.85 9.36 23.21
CA SER A 243 6.56 10.35 22.18
C SER A 243 7.39 10.04 20.93
N PHE A 244 6.75 10.13 19.78
CA PHE A 244 7.32 9.72 18.50
C PHE A 244 7.11 10.78 17.43
N ARG A 245 8.18 11.11 16.72
CA ARG A 245 8.19 12.00 15.56
C ARG A 245 8.76 11.27 14.37
N LEU A 246 8.14 11.47 13.22
CA LEU A 246 8.61 10.93 11.95
C LEU A 246 8.73 12.06 10.94
N THR A 247 9.93 12.24 10.39
CA THR A 247 10.16 13.11 9.24
C THR A 247 10.63 12.28 8.06
N PHE A 248 9.84 12.21 7.01
CA PHE A 248 10.22 11.54 5.78
C PHE A 248 10.66 12.57 4.73
N VAL A 249 11.82 12.37 4.12
CA VAL A 249 12.38 13.19 3.04
C VAL A 249 12.55 12.32 1.80
N GLY A 250 11.81 12.61 0.74
CA GLY A 250 11.85 11.76 -0.46
C GLY A 250 11.06 12.32 -1.63
N PRO A 251 11.19 11.70 -2.81
CA PRO A 251 10.53 12.18 -4.03
C PRO A 251 9.01 11.94 -3.98
N ILE A 252 8.30 12.65 -4.86
CA ILE A 252 6.94 12.24 -5.23
C ILE A 252 7.09 11.23 -6.37
N LEU A 253 6.74 9.97 -6.11
CA LEU A 253 6.88 8.90 -7.10
C LEU A 253 5.72 8.82 -8.09
N SER A 254 4.53 9.30 -7.70
CA SER A 254 3.37 9.36 -8.56
C SER A 254 2.56 10.62 -8.31
N THR A 255 1.99 11.20 -9.37
CA THR A 255 1.07 12.34 -9.30
C THR A 255 -0.37 11.93 -9.02
N VAL A 256 -0.67 10.63 -9.08
CA VAL A 256 -2.03 10.06 -9.02
C VAL A 256 -2.39 9.63 -7.60
N ALA A 257 -1.43 9.07 -6.84
CA ALA A 257 -1.62 8.72 -5.44
C ALA A 257 -0.32 8.91 -4.67
N ASP A 258 -0.41 9.67 -3.59
CA ASP A 258 0.73 9.89 -2.70
C ASP A 258 0.84 8.74 -1.69
N HIS A 259 1.34 7.59 -2.16
CA HIS A 259 1.46 6.38 -1.36
C HIS A 259 2.27 6.60 -0.08
N THR A 260 3.29 7.45 -0.14
CA THR A 260 4.07 7.85 1.02
C THR A 260 3.20 8.59 2.02
N GLN A 261 2.45 9.61 1.60
CA GLN A 261 1.57 10.36 2.48
C GLN A 261 0.49 9.48 3.12
N ASN A 262 -0.18 8.62 2.34
CA ASN A 262 -1.16 7.67 2.85
C ASN A 262 -0.53 6.73 3.89
N THR A 263 0.67 6.22 3.62
CA THR A 263 1.38 5.35 4.57
C THR A 263 1.73 6.08 5.86
N LEU A 264 2.18 7.33 5.77
CA LEU A 264 2.47 8.16 6.92
C LEU A 264 1.22 8.44 7.79
N GLU A 265 0.07 8.72 7.16
CA GLU A 265 -1.21 8.89 7.85
C GLU A 265 -1.69 7.60 8.52
N ARG A 266 -1.53 6.45 7.84
CA ARG A 266 -1.83 5.14 8.43
C ARG A 266 -0.93 4.83 9.62
N LEU A 267 0.37 5.16 9.53
CA LEU A 267 1.30 4.99 10.65
C LEU A 267 0.93 5.86 11.85
N HIS A 268 0.44 7.07 11.60
CA HIS A 268 -0.07 7.92 12.66
C HIS A 268 -1.22 7.24 13.43
N GLY A 269 -2.23 6.73 12.72
CA GLY A 269 -3.36 6.04 13.33
C GLY A 269 -2.98 4.72 14.01
N GLU A 270 -2.01 3.97 13.48
CA GLU A 270 -1.55 2.73 14.11
C GLU A 270 -0.76 2.96 15.40
N ALA A 271 -0.01 4.06 15.52
CA ALA A 271 0.80 4.34 16.72
C ALA A 271 -0.06 4.41 17.99
N GLU A 272 -1.30 4.91 17.90
CA GLU A 272 -2.25 4.95 19.01
C GLU A 272 -2.55 3.55 19.57
N ARG A 273 -2.60 2.52 18.71
CA ARG A 273 -2.82 1.13 19.14
C ARG A 273 -1.65 0.56 19.95
N PHE A 274 -0.46 1.11 19.76
CA PHE A 274 0.74 0.77 20.53
C PHE A 274 0.93 1.69 21.74
N ALA A 275 -0.04 2.56 22.07
CA ALA A 275 0.06 3.56 23.13
C ALA A 275 1.27 4.50 22.97
N ILE A 276 1.64 4.79 21.71
CA ILE A 276 2.65 5.78 21.35
C ILE A 276 1.97 7.10 21.06
N TYR A 277 2.46 8.18 21.66
CA TYR A 277 2.01 9.53 21.37
C TYR A 277 2.76 10.06 20.14
N PHE A 278 2.05 10.21 19.03
CA PHE A 278 2.66 10.63 17.76
C PHE A 278 2.63 12.16 17.65
N ASP A 279 3.67 12.85 18.13
CA ASP A 279 3.72 14.31 18.19
C ASP A 279 3.64 14.96 16.81
N GLN A 280 4.34 14.38 15.82
CA GLN A 280 4.46 14.97 14.50
C GLN A 280 4.83 13.94 13.43
N VAL A 281 4.04 13.94 12.36
CA VAL A 281 4.39 13.32 11.07
C VAL A 281 4.65 14.44 10.07
N ARG A 282 5.86 14.50 9.52
CA ARG A 282 6.26 15.52 8.54
C ARG A 282 6.76 14.86 7.27
N ARG A 283 6.23 15.31 6.14
CA ARG A 283 6.73 14.93 4.81
C ARG A 283 7.42 16.12 4.15
N LEU A 284 8.66 15.93 3.71
CA LEU A 284 9.44 16.89 2.95
C LEU A 284 9.69 16.31 1.56
N VAL A 285 9.13 16.97 0.54
CA VAL A 285 9.28 16.52 -0.85
C VAL A 285 10.66 16.92 -1.36
N ALA A 286 11.41 15.93 -1.83
CA ALA A 286 12.74 16.12 -2.40
C ALA A 286 12.92 15.24 -3.65
N ASN A 287 12.78 15.84 -4.83
CA ASN A 287 12.93 15.13 -6.11
C ASN A 287 14.39 15.15 -6.58
N ARG A 288 15.09 16.26 -6.34
CA ARG A 288 16.47 16.53 -6.75
C ARG A 288 17.41 16.65 -5.55
N ALA A 289 18.72 16.60 -5.81
CA ALA A 289 19.75 16.78 -4.79
C ALA A 289 19.63 18.13 -4.06
N ALA A 290 19.36 19.22 -4.78
CA ALA A 290 19.14 20.55 -4.18
C ALA A 290 17.94 20.56 -3.22
N ASP A 291 16.84 19.89 -3.57
CA ASP A 291 15.65 19.79 -2.71
C ASP A 291 15.96 19.02 -1.41
N ILE A 292 16.86 18.03 -1.46
CA ILE A 292 17.35 17.32 -0.27
C ILE A 292 18.13 18.29 0.62
N VAL A 293 19.05 19.07 0.05
CA VAL A 293 19.81 20.09 0.79
C VAL A 293 18.85 21.07 1.48
N ASP A 294 17.88 21.61 0.76
CA ASP A 294 16.90 22.55 1.30
C ASP A 294 16.01 21.92 2.38
N SER A 295 15.67 20.63 2.22
CA SER A 295 14.91 19.87 3.22
C SER A 295 15.70 19.66 4.50
N VAL A 296 16.99 19.31 4.39
CA VAL A 296 17.91 19.14 5.53
C VAL A 296 18.09 20.45 6.31
N LEU A 297 18.20 21.58 5.62
CA LEU A 297 18.35 22.89 6.25
C LEU A 297 17.12 23.31 7.09
N LYS A 298 15.94 22.76 6.79
CA LYS A 298 14.69 22.98 7.53
C LYS A 298 14.50 22.03 8.72
N LEU A 299 15.43 21.11 8.96
CA LEU A 299 15.37 20.18 10.08
C LEU A 299 15.83 20.87 11.36
N THR A 300 15.07 20.64 12.42
CA THR A 300 15.34 21.14 13.77
C THR A 300 15.08 20.04 14.79
N ARG A 301 15.90 20.03 15.83
CA ARG A 301 15.68 19.25 17.05
C ARG A 301 14.62 19.94 17.90
N ALA A 302 13.66 19.19 18.44
CA ALA A 302 12.61 19.76 19.28
C ALA A 302 13.04 19.96 20.73
N SER A 303 13.83 19.04 21.29
CA SER A 303 14.34 19.10 22.67
C SER A 303 15.72 18.43 22.80
N GLU A 304 16.49 18.77 23.83
CA GLU A 304 17.84 18.18 24.03
C GLU A 304 17.79 16.69 24.41
N ASP A 305 16.69 16.26 25.00
CA ASP A 305 16.39 14.90 25.43
C ASP A 305 15.75 14.03 24.32
N GLU A 306 15.51 14.60 23.14
CA GLU A 306 15.03 13.88 21.95
C GLU A 306 16.14 13.00 21.37
N THR A 307 15.86 11.71 21.20
CA THR A 307 16.76 10.78 20.51
C THR A 307 16.46 10.79 19.03
N ILE A 308 17.41 11.28 18.23
CA ILE A 308 17.27 11.37 16.78
C ILE A 308 18.00 10.19 16.11
N VAL A 309 17.29 9.46 15.26
CA VAL A 309 17.86 8.42 14.40
C VAL A 309 17.72 8.86 12.95
N LEU A 310 18.85 8.93 12.24
CA LEU A 310 18.88 9.26 10.82
C LEU A 310 18.98 7.97 10.01
N LYS A 311 18.02 7.76 9.11
CA LYS A 311 18.04 6.64 8.16
C LYS A 311 18.15 7.21 6.75
N TRP A 312 19.08 6.68 5.97
CA TRP A 312 19.27 7.10 4.60
C TRP A 312 19.28 5.87 3.68
N LYS A 313 18.27 5.75 2.82
CA LYS A 313 18.08 4.60 1.92
C LYS A 313 18.08 5.06 0.46
N PHE A 314 19.06 4.62 -0.32
CA PHE A 314 19.13 4.77 -1.79
C PHE A 314 18.93 6.20 -2.32
N GLN A 315 19.38 7.21 -1.56
CA GLN A 315 19.25 8.62 -1.95
C GLN A 315 20.57 9.39 -1.72
N PHE A 316 21.60 8.79 -1.11
CA PHE A 316 22.77 9.54 -0.61
C PHE A 316 23.68 9.92 -1.77
N HIS A 317 23.81 9.02 -2.74
CA HIS A 317 24.53 9.23 -4.01
C HIS A 317 24.07 10.48 -4.77
N LYS A 318 22.82 10.95 -4.59
CA LYS A 318 22.36 12.21 -5.19
C LYS A 318 23.13 13.43 -4.69
N LEU A 319 23.61 13.43 -3.45
CA LEU A 319 24.41 14.54 -2.93
C LEU A 319 25.78 14.61 -3.58
N LEU A 320 26.33 13.46 -3.99
CA LEU A 320 27.64 13.39 -4.65
C LEU A 320 27.64 14.07 -6.03
N THR A 321 26.46 14.31 -6.62
CA THR A 321 26.35 15.01 -7.91
C THR A 321 26.41 16.53 -7.76
N LEU A 322 26.44 17.08 -6.54
CA LEU A 322 26.46 18.51 -6.27
C LEU A 322 27.64 18.87 -5.37
N THR A 323 28.62 19.57 -5.94
CA THR A 323 29.85 19.98 -5.23
C THR A 323 29.52 20.71 -3.92
N GLY A 324 30.10 20.26 -2.81
CA GLY A 324 29.91 20.85 -1.48
C GLY A 324 28.60 20.50 -0.78
N ALA A 325 27.68 19.77 -1.44
CA ALA A 325 26.38 19.42 -0.85
C ALA A 325 26.52 18.41 0.29
N THR A 326 27.39 17.41 0.13
CA THR A 326 27.63 16.37 1.15
C THR A 326 28.14 16.98 2.45
N GLU A 327 29.16 17.84 2.39
CA GLU A 327 29.75 18.52 3.55
C GLU A 327 28.71 19.40 4.26
N LYS A 328 27.95 20.17 3.47
CA LYS A 328 26.90 21.05 3.99
C LYS A 328 25.79 20.26 4.69
N VAL A 329 25.31 19.17 4.07
CA VAL A 329 24.26 18.31 4.63
C VAL A 329 24.75 17.60 5.89
N LEU A 330 25.92 16.97 5.85
CA LEU A 330 26.46 16.26 7.01
C LEU A 330 26.77 17.21 8.16
N SER A 331 27.27 18.43 7.89
CA SER A 331 27.44 19.45 8.92
C SER A 331 26.11 19.79 9.60
N LYS A 332 25.05 20.02 8.83
CA LYS A 332 23.73 20.33 9.40
C LYS A 332 23.14 19.15 10.17
N LEU A 333 23.27 17.93 9.67
CA LEU A 333 22.81 16.72 10.37
C LEU A 333 23.57 16.49 11.67
N LYS A 334 24.87 16.81 11.72
CA LYS A 334 25.67 16.74 12.94
C LYS A 334 25.21 17.73 14.00
N GLU A 335 24.74 18.92 13.63
CA GLU A 335 24.14 19.89 14.57
C GLU A 335 22.89 19.32 15.28
N LEU A 336 22.18 18.39 14.65
CA LEU A 336 21.04 17.70 15.27
C LEU A 336 21.47 16.68 16.34
N LYS A 337 22.77 16.43 16.52
CA LYS A 337 23.36 15.44 17.45
C LYS A 337 22.62 14.07 17.41
N PRO A 338 22.49 13.42 16.24
CA PRO A 338 21.80 12.14 16.14
C PRO A 338 22.53 11.05 16.95
N GLU A 339 21.78 10.11 17.50
CA GLU A 339 22.34 8.93 18.18
C GLU A 339 23.07 8.03 17.18
N ILE A 340 22.46 7.85 16.01
CA ILE A 340 23.03 7.08 14.91
C ILE A 340 22.57 7.63 13.56
N MET A 341 23.46 7.55 12.57
CA MET A 341 23.14 7.74 11.16
C MET A 341 23.45 6.46 10.40
N ILE A 342 22.44 5.89 9.76
CA ILE A 342 22.54 4.64 9.01
C ILE A 342 22.35 4.95 7.54
N ILE A 343 23.35 4.63 6.72
CA ILE A 343 23.34 4.88 5.28
C ILE A 343 23.37 3.54 4.56
N VAL A 344 22.36 3.30 3.72
CA VAL A 344 22.28 2.19 2.79
C VAL A 344 22.18 2.78 1.40
N ASP A 345 23.17 2.52 0.57
CA ASP A 345 23.19 2.97 -0.82
C ASP A 345 23.84 1.93 -1.72
N TYR A 346 23.73 2.13 -3.03
CA TYR A 346 24.40 1.29 -4.01
C TYR A 346 25.92 1.51 -3.96
N PRO A 347 26.73 0.46 -4.17
CA PRO A 347 28.17 0.63 -4.36
C PRO A 347 28.43 1.31 -5.71
N PHE A 348 28.47 2.65 -5.72
CA PHE A 348 28.93 3.40 -6.89
C PHE A 348 30.45 3.58 -6.83
N VAL A 349 31.14 3.07 -7.85
CA VAL A 349 32.49 3.52 -8.19
C VAL A 349 32.33 4.64 -9.21
N TYR A 350 32.50 5.89 -8.78
CA TYR A 350 32.65 6.98 -9.73
C TYR A 350 34.06 6.89 -10.31
N HIS A 351 34.17 6.52 -11.58
CA HIS A 351 35.36 6.87 -12.36
C HIS A 351 35.30 8.38 -12.59
N THR A 352 35.91 9.14 -11.69
CA THR A 352 36.24 10.56 -11.93
C THR A 352 37.53 10.67 -12.71
#